data_AF-A0A127SX93-F1
#
_entry.id   AF-A0A127SX93-F1
#
_cell.length_a   1.000
_cell.length_b   1.000
_cell.length_c   1.000
_cell.angle_alpha   90.00
_cell.angle_beta   90.00
_cell.angle_gamma   90.00
#
_symmetry.space_group_name_H-M   'P 1'
#
loop_
_entity.id
_entity.type
_entity.pdbx_description
1 polymer ?
#
loop_
_entity_poly.entity_id
_entity_poly.type
_entity_poly.pdbx_seq_one_letter_code
_entity_poly.pdbx_strand_id
1 'polypeptide(L)'
;YNDFAEALEDIWQKDGMLLTYAAVLEAEKPETLHRACDLLRNLDNYQRITEGAYGYGQQRLQETLGLDDEAIYELDGYMDFEQYGQDCMENDCVTQTEFGLLRRLDPPFPEQRQGQRML
;
A
#
# COMPACT_ATOMS: atom_id res chain seq x y z
N TYR A 1 -26.54 16.95 1.27
CA TYR A 1 -25.08 16.91 1.26
C TYR A 1 -24.63 15.85 0.26
N ASN A 2 -23.45 15.97 -0.33
CA ASN A 2 -22.94 15.04 -1.35
C ASN A 2 -22.07 14.00 -0.65
N ASP A 3 -22.50 12.74 -0.61
CA ASP A 3 -21.81 11.63 0.08
C ASP A 3 -20.33 11.50 -0.28
N PHE A 4 -19.93 11.92 -1.49
CA PHE A 4 -18.53 11.92 -1.90
C PHE A 4 -17.71 13.00 -1.18
N ALA A 5 -18.28 14.20 -1.02
CA ALA A 5 -17.61 15.30 -0.34
C ALA A 5 -17.42 15.00 1.15
N GLU A 6 -18.42 14.37 1.78
CA GLU A 6 -18.37 13.94 3.18
C GLU A 6 -17.28 12.88 3.39
N ALA A 7 -17.25 11.84 2.55
CA ALA A 7 -16.20 10.81 2.63
C ALA A 7 -14.78 11.37 2.37
N LEU A 8 -14.66 12.40 1.53
CA LEU A 8 -13.38 13.07 1.29
C LEU A 8 -12.95 13.90 2.50
N GLU A 9 -13.89 14.59 3.15
CA GLU A 9 -13.65 15.36 4.36
C GLU A 9 -13.21 14.47 5.53
N ASP A 10 -13.80 13.27 5.65
CA ASP A 10 -13.45 12.27 6.66
C ASP A 10 -11.99 11.80 6.58
N ILE A 11 -11.43 11.71 5.37
CA ILE A 11 -10.03 11.32 5.17
C ILE A 11 -9.09 12.51 5.19
N TRP A 12 -9.57 13.73 4.91
CA TRP A 12 -8.75 14.94 4.92
C TRP A 12 -8.12 15.20 6.29
N GLN A 13 -8.84 14.87 7.36
CA GLN A 13 -8.37 15.03 8.74
C GLN A 13 -7.41 13.93 9.20
N LYS A 14 -7.20 12.88 8.40
CA LYS A 14 -6.34 11.74 8.73
C LYS A 14 -5.01 11.84 7.99
N ASP A 15 -3.92 11.77 8.73
CA ASP A 15 -2.58 11.92 8.16
C ASP A 15 -2.32 10.88 7.05
N GLY A 16 -1.75 11.34 5.94
CA GLY A 16 -1.42 10.51 4.79
C GLY A 16 -2.59 9.88 4.01
N MET A 17 -3.85 9.97 4.44
CA MET A 17 -4.98 9.28 3.79
C MET A 17 -5.35 9.89 2.44
N LEU A 18 -5.22 11.20 2.27
CA LEU A 18 -5.39 11.85 0.96
C LEU A 18 -4.36 11.37 -0.06
N LEU A 19 -3.11 11.21 0.38
CA LEU A 19 -2.04 10.71 -0.48
C LEU A 19 -2.24 9.22 -0.79
N THR A 20 -2.77 8.45 0.16
CA THR A 20 -3.18 7.07 -0.06
C THR A 20 -4.29 7.01 -1.11
N TYR A 21 -5.32 7.85 -1.00
CA TYR A 21 -6.37 7.90 -2.00
C TYR A 21 -5.88 8.36 -3.38
N ALA A 22 -4.97 9.34 -3.44
CA ALA A 22 -4.34 9.76 -4.70
C ALA A 22 -3.56 8.61 -5.36
N ALA A 23 -2.78 7.85 -4.59
CA ALA A 23 -2.11 6.64 -5.06
C ALA A 23 -3.11 5.61 -5.61
N VAL A 24 -4.22 5.39 -4.91
CA VAL A 24 -5.28 4.46 -5.34
C VAL A 24 -5.90 4.90 -6.67
N LEU A 25 -6.19 6.20 -6.84
CA LEU A 25 -6.72 6.72 -8.09
C LEU A 25 -5.74 6.55 -9.26
N GLU A 26 -4.44 6.75 -9.02
CA GLU A 26 -3.41 6.56 -10.03
C GLU A 26 -3.24 5.08 -10.43
N ALA A 27 -3.30 4.17 -9.46
CA ALA A 27 -3.15 2.74 -9.69
C ALA A 27 -4.39 2.12 -10.37
N GLU A 28 -5.59 2.48 -9.92
CA GLU A 28 -6.86 1.89 -10.39
C GLU A 28 -7.44 2.58 -11.62
N LYS A 29 -7.06 3.85 -11.88
CA LYS A 29 -7.52 4.66 -13.03
C LYS A 29 -9.03 4.57 -13.28
N PRO A 30 -9.89 4.91 -12.29
CA PRO A 30 -11.33 4.77 -12.43
C PRO A 30 -11.88 5.68 -13.55
N GLU A 31 -12.66 5.11 -14.46
CA GLU A 31 -13.25 5.85 -15.59
C GLU A 31 -14.47 6.69 -15.20
N THR A 32 -15.00 6.50 -13.99
CA THR A 32 -16.20 7.20 -13.52
C THR A 32 -16.02 7.72 -12.10
N LEU A 33 -16.71 8.82 -11.78
CA LEU A 33 -16.76 9.35 -10.42
C LEU A 33 -17.35 8.32 -9.44
N HIS A 34 -18.34 7.53 -9.88
CA HIS A 34 -18.91 6.46 -9.07
C HIS A 34 -17.86 5.45 -8.63
N ARG A 35 -17.00 5.00 -9.56
CA ARG A 35 -15.87 4.11 -9.23
C ARG A 35 -14.85 4.78 -8.31
N ALA A 36 -14.56 6.07 -8.49
CA ALA A 36 -13.70 6.80 -7.55
C ALA A 36 -14.32 6.83 -6.13
N CYS A 37 -15.64 7.03 -6.01
CA CYS A 37 -16.34 6.95 -4.72
C CYS A 37 -16.25 5.55 -4.09
N ASP A 38 -16.37 4.48 -4.89
CA ASP A 38 -16.24 3.11 -4.40
C ASP A 38 -14.84 2.86 -3.82
N LEU A 39 -13.80 3.33 -4.51
CA LEU A 39 -12.41 3.24 -4.06
C LEU A 39 -12.18 4.02 -2.76
N LEU A 40 -12.73 5.22 -2.65
CA LEU A 40 -12.64 6.05 -1.44
C LEU A 40 -13.24 5.33 -0.21
N ARG A 41 -14.36 4.62 -0.41
CA ARG A 41 -15.04 3.88 0.66
C ARG A 41 -14.34 2.58 1.05
N ASN A 42 -13.50 2.05 0.16
CA ASN A 42 -12.75 0.81 0.34
C ASN A 42 -11.25 1.08 0.59
N LEU A 43 -10.91 2.25 1.17
CA LEU A 43 -9.52 2.64 1.41
C LEU A 43 -8.79 1.74 2.40
N ASP A 44 -9.51 1.06 3.29
CA ASP A 44 -8.98 0.05 4.21
C ASP A 44 -8.39 -1.17 3.49
N ASN A 45 -8.81 -1.42 2.24
CA ASN A 45 -8.21 -2.43 1.37
C ASN A 45 -6.88 -2.00 0.74
N TYR A 46 -6.39 -0.80 1.04
CA TYR A 46 -5.16 -0.26 0.48
C TYR A 46 -4.21 0.20 1.58
N GLN A 47 -2.93 -0.06 1.34
CA GLN A 47 -1.87 0.34 2.22
C GLN A 47 -0.82 1.13 1.45
N ARG A 48 -0.58 2.38 1.85
CA ARG A 48 0.55 3.16 1.36
C ARG A 48 1.79 2.87 2.21
N ILE A 49 2.86 2.44 1.57
CA ILE A 49 4.12 2.10 2.22
C ILE A 49 5.03 3.33 2.22
N THR A 50 5.35 3.85 3.41
CA THR A 50 6.09 5.11 3.59
C THR A 50 7.55 4.92 4.00
N GLU A 51 7.90 3.76 4.57
CA GLU A 51 9.22 3.50 5.17
C GLU A 51 10.15 2.67 4.25
N GLY A 52 9.78 2.53 2.97
CA GLY A 52 10.51 1.73 2.01
C GLY A 52 10.53 0.23 2.37
N ALA A 53 11.47 -0.51 1.78
CA ALA A 53 11.53 -1.95 1.95
C ALA A 53 11.88 -2.37 3.38
N TYR A 54 12.78 -1.65 4.07
CA TYR A 54 13.16 -1.98 5.45
C TYR A 54 11.95 -1.96 6.41
N GLY A 55 11.24 -0.82 6.51
CA GLY A 55 10.07 -0.72 7.40
C GLY A 55 8.92 -1.63 6.96
N TYR A 56 8.75 -1.83 5.65
CA TYR A 56 7.78 -2.79 5.15
C TYR A 56 8.11 -4.23 5.54
N GLY A 57 9.39 -4.62 5.49
CA GLY A 57 9.85 -5.94 5.91
C GLY A 57 9.58 -6.19 7.40
N GLN A 58 9.83 -5.20 8.25
CA GLN A 58 9.48 -5.26 9.68
C GLN A 58 7.97 -5.48 9.85
N GLN A 59 7.15 -4.62 9.23
CA GLN A 59 5.70 -4.71 9.32
C GLN A 59 5.16 -6.06 8.82
N ARG A 60 5.62 -6.54 7.66
CA ARG A 60 5.17 -7.82 7.09
C ARG A 60 5.54 -9.00 8.00
N LEU A 61 6.67 -8.92 8.69
CA LEU A 61 7.04 -9.94 9.66
C LEU A 61 6.11 -9.91 10.89
N GLN A 62 5.80 -8.72 11.40
CA GLN A 62 4.83 -8.53 12.50
C GLN A 62 3.47 -9.11 12.13
N GLU A 63 2.93 -8.76 10.96
CA GLU A 63 1.64 -9.27 10.47
C GLU A 63 1.63 -10.79 10.30
N THR A 64 2.72 -11.35 9.78
CA THR A 64 2.80 -12.77 9.43
C THR A 64 2.98 -13.66 10.65
N LEU A 65 3.74 -13.20 11.65
CA LEU A 65 4.12 -14.00 12.81
C LEU A 65 3.46 -13.52 14.12
N GLY A 66 2.71 -12.41 14.09
CA GLY A 66 2.09 -11.82 15.27
C GLY A 66 3.11 -11.24 16.25
N LEU A 67 4.22 -10.69 15.75
CA LEU A 67 5.28 -10.10 16.56
C LEU A 67 4.93 -8.66 16.95
N ASP A 68 5.34 -8.26 18.15
CA ASP A 68 5.30 -6.87 18.59
C ASP A 68 6.61 -6.13 18.22
N ASP A 69 6.67 -4.83 18.54
CA ASP A 69 7.83 -3.99 18.23
C ASP A 69 9.09 -4.42 18.98
N GLU A 70 8.96 -4.98 20.19
CA GLU A 70 10.08 -5.46 20.99
C GLU A 70 10.72 -6.69 20.33
N ALA A 71 9.92 -7.65 19.87
CA ALA A 71 10.40 -8.81 19.14
C ALA A 71 11.06 -8.43 17.80
N ILE A 72 10.56 -7.42 17.08
CA ILE A 72 11.23 -6.91 15.88
C ILE A 72 12.58 -6.27 16.23
N TYR A 73 12.65 -5.49 17.31
CA TYR A 73 13.88 -4.87 17.75
C TYR A 73 14.94 -5.91 18.16
N GLU A 74 14.54 -7.01 18.80
CA GLU A 74 15.46 -8.11 19.13
C GLU A 74 16.05 -8.82 17.90
N LEU A 75 15.32 -8.82 16.78
CA LEU A 75 15.77 -9.36 15.50
C LEU A 75 16.66 -8.40 14.71
N ASP A 76 16.74 -7.13 15.12
CA ASP A 76 17.60 -6.14 14.48
C ASP A 76 19.08 -6.56 14.57
N GLY A 77 19.74 -6.62 13.42
CA GLY A 77 21.11 -7.15 13.29
C GLY A 77 21.23 -8.66 13.05
N TYR A 78 20.16 -9.44 13.20
CA TYR A 78 20.12 -10.86 12.81
C TYR A 78 19.35 -11.08 11.51
N MET A 79 18.44 -10.17 11.19
CA MET A 79 17.58 -10.25 10.02
C MET A 79 17.87 -9.12 9.04
N ASP A 80 17.90 -9.46 7.75
CA ASP A 80 17.92 -8.47 6.67
C ASP A 80 16.48 -8.07 6.32
N PHE A 81 15.94 -7.10 7.07
CA PHE A 81 14.59 -6.59 6.84
C PHE A 81 14.43 -5.92 5.47
N GLU A 82 15.50 -5.34 4.93
CA GLU A 82 15.42 -4.69 3.62
C GLU A 82 15.24 -5.72 2.51
N GLN A 83 16.04 -6.79 2.49
CA GLN A 83 15.87 -7.88 1.53
C GLN A 83 14.51 -8.58 1.71
N TYR A 84 14.13 -8.92 2.95
CA TYR A 84 12.84 -9.55 3.21
C TYR A 84 11.67 -8.67 2.77
N GLY A 85 11.76 -7.36 3.00
CA GLY A 85 10.78 -6.39 2.57
C GLY A 85 10.66 -6.28 1.05
N GLN A 86 11.78 -6.32 0.31
CA GLN A 86 11.76 -6.35 -1.16
C GLN A 86 11.03 -7.59 -1.68
N ASP A 87 11.35 -8.77 -1.13
CA ASP A 87 10.70 -10.03 -1.51
C ASP A 87 9.20 -9.99 -1.18
N CYS A 88 8.81 -9.39 -0.05
CA CYS A 88 7.40 -9.20 0.29
C CYS A 88 6.72 -8.23 -0.66
N MET A 89 7.36 -7.12 -1.04
CA MET A 89 6.79 -6.14 -1.98
C MET A 89 6.49 -6.78 -3.35
N GLU A 90 7.40 -7.64 -3.83
CA GLU A 90 7.19 -8.41 -5.06
C GLU A 90 6.00 -9.36 -4.91
N ASN A 91 5.96 -10.17 -3.85
CA ASN A 91 4.88 -11.12 -3.59
C ASN A 91 3.51 -10.45 -3.39
N ASP A 92 3.49 -9.29 -2.75
CA ASP A 92 2.28 -8.52 -2.46
C ASP A 92 1.85 -7.61 -3.65
N CYS A 93 2.55 -7.69 -4.79
CA CYS A 93 2.28 -6.90 -6.00
C CYS A 93 2.25 -5.38 -5.72
N VAL A 94 3.18 -4.90 -4.90
CA VAL A 94 3.30 -3.48 -4.57
C VAL A 94 3.57 -2.67 -5.85
N THR A 95 2.75 -1.65 -6.06
CA THR A 95 2.80 -0.78 -7.24
C THR A 95 3.39 0.57 -6.88
N GLN A 96 4.30 1.07 -7.72
CA GLN A 96 4.82 2.43 -7.59
C GLN A 96 3.86 3.44 -8.21
N THR A 97 3.54 4.50 -7.45
CA THR A 97 2.73 5.65 -7.87
C THR A 97 3.51 6.94 -7.62
N GLU A 98 3.08 8.08 -8.18
CA GLU A 98 3.64 9.40 -7.86
C GLU A 98 3.46 9.77 -6.38
N PHE A 99 2.50 9.14 -5.71
CA PHE A 99 2.16 9.39 -4.31
C PHE A 99 2.78 8.38 -3.33
N GLY A 100 3.61 7.45 -3.82
CA GLY A 100 4.32 6.45 -3.01
C GLY A 100 4.10 5.02 -3.49
N LEU A 101 4.62 4.07 -2.70
CA LEU A 101 4.40 2.64 -2.92
C LEU A 101 3.03 2.24 -2.37
N LEU A 102 2.28 1.47 -3.14
CA LEU A 102 0.90 1.10 -2.81
C LEU A 102 0.70 -0.42 -2.91
N ARG A 103 0.13 -1.00 -1.86
CA ARG A 103 -0.37 -2.38 -1.82
C ARG A 103 -1.90 -2.36 -1.83
N ARG A 104 -2.52 -3.28 -2.57
CA ARG A 104 -3.95 -3.61 -2.43
C ARG A 104 -4.05 -4.98 -1.74
N LEU A 105 -4.81 -5.09 -0.67
CA LEU A 105 -4.88 -6.32 0.13
C LEU A 105 -5.63 -7.42 -0.62
N ASP A 106 -6.85 -7.13 -1.11
CA ASP A 106 -7.71 -8.14 -1.75
C ASP A 106 -8.51 -7.63 -2.97
N PRO A 107 -8.47 -8.35 -4.12
CA PRO A 107 -7.33 -9.14 -4.56
C PRO A 107 -6.11 -8.22 -4.78
N PRO A 108 -4.86 -8.69 -4.76
CA PRO A 108 -3.71 -7.83 -5.07
C PRO A 108 -3.80 -7.25 -6.49
N PHE A 109 -3.02 -6.21 -6.79
CA PHE A 109 -2.87 -5.75 -8.16
C PHE A 109 -2.34 -6.91 -9.02
N PRO A 110 -2.85 -7.11 -10.25
CA PRO A 110 -2.26 -8.11 -11.12
C PRO A 110 -0.79 -7.74 -11.33
N GLU A 111 0.11 -8.74 -11.30
CA GLU A 111 1.49 -8.56 -11.70
C GLU A 111 1.51 -7.75 -12.99
N GLN A 112 2.00 -6.50 -12.92
CA GLN A 112 2.34 -5.78 -14.12
C GLN A 112 3.49 -6.58 -14.71
N ARG A 113 3.20 -7.50 -15.64
CA ARG A 113 4.22 -8.12 -16.47
C ARG A 113 4.97 -6.94 -17.06
N GLN A 114 6.15 -6.63 -16.51
CA GLN A 114 7.04 -5.65 -17.08
C GLN A 114 7.09 -6.01 -18.55
N GLY A 115 6.54 -5.09 -19.36
CA GLY A 115 6.34 -5.34 -20.77
C GLY A 115 7.64 -5.89 -21.30
N GLN A 116 7.54 -7.08 -21.88
CA GLN A 116 8.47 -7.69 -22.81
C GLN A 116 9.37 -6.63 -23.46
N ARG A 117 10.48 -6.26 -22.79
CA ARG A 117 11.62 -5.62 -23.44
C ARG A 117 12.46 -6.78 -23.96
N MET A 118 12.02 -7.24 -25.13
CA MET A 118 12.90 -7.87 -26.10
C MET A 118 13.98 -6.85 -26.47
N LEU A 119 15.23 -7.29 -26.35
CA LEU A 119 16.51 -6.73 -26.83
C LEU A 119 16.99 -5.40 -26.20
#